data_AF-A0A5C7YY21-F1
#
_entry.id   AF-A0A5C7YY21-F1
#
_cell.length_a   1.000
_cell.length_b   1.000
_cell.length_c   1.000
_cell.angle_alpha   90.00
_cell.angle_beta   90.00
_cell.angle_gamma   90.00
#
_symmetry.space_group_name_H-M   'P 1'
#
loop_
_entity.id
_entity.type
_entity.pdbx_description
1 polymer ?
#
loop_
_entity_poly.entity_id
_entity_poly.type
_entity_poly.pdbx_seq_one_letter_code
_entity_poly.pdbx_strand_id
1 'polypeptide(L)'
;MKIKILVFLLISIVGFSQKKKINEEYDYINNYYQFVYQANYEYLNGNYQKAYDLLKTAEKNCPLLNQTGIYEPKILAECAFRLGKKKEALKYATILVKDYGFKLSFFENDTILNQIKNVKGWSKLEKKEPKFRKEYLSKVDFNLRKELNQMKIDDQSVRTNGYDEQKAKVIDSINQLKLYRIVVDYDFFPEYSFNQVGNYNVDNYDPEISVLVMHIRSNKADFWKSILLDLIRRGRAPARLYGDLSDSILRINGVFDYGIYQNVGKEKINDYENLDKRRIAVGLPTLAYQNFVYEYWQREFEKYKEQNGN
;
A
#
# COMPACT_ATOMS: atom_id res chain seq x y z
N MET A 1 2.53 4.58 66.41
CA MET A 1 3.33 5.74 65.95
C MET A 1 4.42 5.24 65.02
N LYS A 2 4.45 5.77 63.78
CA LYS A 2 5.59 5.79 62.82
C LYS A 2 5.94 4.40 62.23
N ILE A 3 5.34 3.96 61.13
CA ILE A 3 5.68 4.36 59.74
C ILE A 3 7.11 4.90 59.66
N LYS A 4 8.07 4.07 59.25
CA LYS A 4 9.17 4.49 58.36
C LYS A 4 9.69 3.29 57.54
N ILE A 5 9.37 3.32 56.23
CA ILE A 5 10.34 3.15 55.14
C ILE A 5 10.89 1.70 55.02
N LEU A 6 10.37 0.74 54.26
CA LEU A 6 9.74 0.72 52.92
C LEU A 6 10.51 1.49 51.82
N VAL A 7 11.85 1.47 51.79
CA VAL A 7 12.65 2.04 50.67
C VAL A 7 13.85 1.18 50.26
N PHE A 8 13.81 -0.15 50.40
CA PHE A 8 14.85 -1.00 49.75
C PHE A 8 14.28 -2.25 49.07
N LEU A 9 13.09 -2.10 48.49
CA LEU A 9 12.46 -3.07 47.58
C LEU A 9 12.05 -2.39 46.27
N LEU A 10 12.92 -1.48 45.79
CA LEU A 10 12.73 -0.64 44.61
C LEU A 10 13.99 -0.59 43.73
N ILE A 11 14.80 -1.66 43.74
CA ILE A 11 15.96 -1.84 42.83
C ILE A 11 15.85 -3.20 42.08
N SER A 12 14.64 -3.73 41.93
CA SER A 12 14.42 -5.03 41.25
C SER A 12 13.44 -4.97 40.07
N ILE A 13 13.18 -3.79 39.49
CA ILE A 13 12.26 -3.61 38.34
C ILE A 13 12.94 -2.91 37.14
N VAL A 14 14.27 -3.02 37.03
CA VAL A 14 14.97 -2.68 35.77
C VAL A 14 15.69 -3.92 35.24
N GLY A 15 15.02 -5.06 35.32
CA GLY A 15 15.38 -6.29 34.64
C GLY A 15 14.50 -6.48 33.41
N PHE A 16 14.97 -6.01 32.26
CA PHE A 16 14.56 -6.50 30.93
C PHE A 16 13.07 -6.77 30.72
N SER A 17 12.28 -5.70 30.57
CA SER A 17 11.21 -5.74 29.57
C SER A 17 11.73 -5.08 28.29
N GLN A 18 12.74 -5.70 27.69
CA GLN A 18 12.71 -5.80 26.25
C GLN A 18 11.39 -6.51 25.96
N LYS A 19 10.33 -5.73 25.67
CA LYS A 19 9.29 -6.18 24.74
C LYS A 19 10.06 -6.99 23.71
N LYS A 20 9.77 -8.30 23.59
CA LYS A 20 10.33 -9.15 22.53
C LYS A 20 10.61 -8.24 21.34
N LYS A 21 11.86 -8.13 20.88
CA LYS A 21 12.11 -7.66 19.51
C LYS A 21 11.37 -8.68 18.65
N ILE A 22 10.11 -8.37 18.36
CA ILE A 22 9.26 -9.19 17.53
C ILE A 22 9.83 -8.97 16.13
N ASN A 23 10.62 -9.96 15.75
CA ASN A 23 11.03 -10.33 14.40
C ASN A 23 12.25 -9.58 13.84
N GLU A 24 13.14 -10.35 13.22
CA GLU A 24 13.89 -9.87 12.05
C GLU A 24 12.87 -9.17 11.15
N GLU A 25 12.99 -7.86 11.00
CA GLU A 25 12.07 -7.13 10.12
C GLU A 25 12.27 -7.66 8.70
N TYR A 26 11.17 -8.08 8.08
CA TYR A 26 11.17 -8.53 6.70
C TYR A 26 11.76 -7.43 5.82
N ASP A 27 12.66 -7.81 4.91
CA ASP A 27 13.15 -6.91 3.87
C ASP A 27 12.31 -7.09 2.61
N TYR A 28 11.28 -6.25 2.49
CA TYR A 28 10.33 -6.26 1.36
C TYR A 28 10.98 -5.82 0.05
N ILE A 29 12.02 -4.98 0.10
CA ILE A 29 12.76 -4.54 -1.09
C ILE A 29 13.45 -5.74 -1.73
N ASN A 30 14.20 -6.50 -0.94
CA ASN A 30 15.01 -7.59 -1.46
C ASN A 30 14.23 -8.90 -1.65
N ASN A 31 13.16 -9.13 -0.89
CA ASN A 31 12.52 -10.44 -0.83
C ASN A 31 11.05 -10.50 -1.28
N TYR A 32 10.45 -9.36 -1.66
CA TYR A 32 9.00 -9.30 -1.92
C TYR A 32 8.61 -8.55 -3.21
N TYR A 33 8.94 -7.25 -3.34
CA TYR A 33 8.32 -6.40 -4.37
C TYR A 33 8.49 -6.92 -5.80
N GLN A 34 9.70 -7.34 -6.18
CA GLN A 34 9.94 -7.83 -7.55
C GLN A 34 9.18 -9.12 -7.88
N PHE A 35 9.01 -10.03 -6.91
CA PHE A 35 8.18 -11.21 -7.10
C PHE A 35 6.72 -10.83 -7.31
N VAL A 36 6.21 -9.84 -6.58
CA VAL A 36 4.82 -9.38 -6.73
C VAL A 36 4.60 -8.69 -8.08
N TYR A 37 5.52 -7.84 -8.53
CA TYR A 37 5.41 -7.19 -9.84
C TYR A 37 5.46 -8.22 -10.96
N GLN A 38 6.41 -9.15 -10.91
CA GLN A 38 6.47 -10.22 -11.90
C GLN A 38 5.20 -11.08 -11.87
N ALA A 39 4.67 -11.40 -10.68
CA ALA A 39 3.45 -12.16 -10.59
C ALA A 39 2.24 -11.44 -11.18
N ASN A 40 2.11 -10.13 -10.95
CA ASN A 40 1.03 -9.34 -11.53
C ASN A 40 1.14 -9.30 -13.06
N TYR A 41 2.36 -9.13 -13.59
CA TYR A 41 2.60 -9.23 -15.04
C TYR A 41 2.12 -10.57 -15.61
N GLU A 42 2.47 -11.68 -14.98
CA GLU A 42 2.07 -13.02 -15.42
C GLU A 42 0.55 -13.23 -15.29
N TYR A 43 -0.04 -12.72 -14.21
CA TYR A 43 -1.48 -12.79 -13.97
C TYR A 43 -2.27 -12.04 -15.06
N LEU A 44 -1.86 -10.81 -15.39
CA LEU A 44 -2.49 -10.00 -16.43
C LEU A 44 -2.31 -10.60 -17.85
N ASN A 45 -1.29 -11.43 -18.06
CA ASN A 45 -1.10 -12.20 -19.30
C ASN A 45 -1.79 -13.59 -19.28
N GLY A 46 -2.55 -13.93 -18.23
CA GLY A 46 -3.26 -15.20 -18.12
C GLY A 46 -2.37 -16.40 -17.71
N ASN A 47 -1.11 -16.17 -17.36
CA ASN A 47 -0.17 -17.21 -16.92
C ASN A 47 -0.37 -17.54 -15.43
N TYR A 48 -1.55 -18.03 -15.08
CA TYR A 48 -2.02 -18.18 -13.68
C TYR A 48 -1.14 -19.09 -12.80
N GLN A 49 -0.56 -20.15 -13.36
CA GLN A 49 0.35 -21.03 -12.60
C GLN A 49 1.61 -20.27 -12.18
N LYS A 50 2.24 -19.54 -13.11
CA LYS A 50 3.45 -18.77 -12.83
C LYS A 50 3.19 -17.60 -11.89
N ALA A 51 2.07 -16.89 -12.07
CA ALA A 51 1.62 -15.85 -11.16
C ALA A 51 1.42 -16.38 -9.74
N TYR A 52 0.75 -17.53 -9.60
CA TYR A 52 0.57 -18.20 -8.32
C TYR A 52 1.91 -18.54 -7.67
N ASP A 53 2.83 -19.19 -8.40
CA ASP A 53 4.13 -19.62 -7.83
C ASP A 53 5.00 -18.44 -7.38
N LEU A 54 4.99 -17.33 -8.13
CA LEU A 54 5.68 -16.09 -7.76
C LEU A 54 5.08 -15.45 -6.51
N LEU A 55 3.76 -15.34 -6.39
CA LEU A 55 3.11 -14.81 -5.18
C LEU A 55 3.29 -15.74 -3.97
N LYS A 56 3.34 -17.06 -4.17
CA LYS A 56 3.67 -18.02 -3.11
C LYS A 56 5.10 -17.87 -2.63
N THR A 57 6.03 -17.57 -3.53
CA THR A 57 7.41 -17.25 -3.19
C THR A 57 7.48 -15.96 -2.37
N ALA A 58 6.77 -14.90 -2.80
CA ALA A 58 6.66 -13.65 -2.06
C ALA A 58 6.06 -13.86 -0.65
N GLU A 59 4.93 -14.57 -0.53
CA GLU A 59 4.25 -14.86 0.75
C GLU A 59 5.13 -15.68 1.70
N LYS A 60 5.96 -16.58 1.17
CA LYS A 60 6.91 -17.37 1.98
C LYS A 60 7.99 -16.47 2.58
N ASN A 61 8.43 -15.46 1.85
CA ASN A 61 9.49 -14.57 2.26
C ASN A 61 8.98 -13.46 3.18
N CYS A 62 7.83 -12.87 2.88
CA CYS A 62 7.22 -11.79 3.66
C CYS A 62 5.69 -11.90 3.66
N PRO A 63 4.99 -11.48 4.74
CA PRO A 63 3.54 -11.38 4.75
C PRO A 63 3.02 -10.50 3.61
N LEU A 64 1.90 -10.90 3.01
CA LEU A 64 1.28 -10.15 1.91
C LEU A 64 0.88 -8.74 2.37
N LEU A 65 1.15 -7.75 1.52
CA LEU A 65 0.84 -6.35 1.79
C LEU A 65 -0.57 -5.94 1.33
N ASN A 66 -1.18 -6.67 0.38
CA ASN A 66 -2.40 -6.23 -0.32
C ASN A 66 -2.21 -4.83 -0.94
N GLN A 67 -1.14 -4.68 -1.71
CA GLN A 67 -0.76 -3.42 -2.37
C GLN A 67 -1.91 -2.90 -3.23
N THR A 68 -2.25 -1.62 -3.04
CA THR A 68 -3.22 -0.92 -3.88
C THR A 68 -2.85 -1.06 -5.35
N GLY A 69 -3.81 -1.48 -6.18
CA GLY A 69 -3.60 -1.70 -7.62
C GLY A 69 -3.09 -3.10 -8.01
N ILE A 70 -2.64 -3.93 -7.06
CA ILE A 70 -2.25 -5.32 -7.31
C ILE A 70 -3.17 -6.30 -6.56
N TYR A 71 -3.45 -6.03 -5.28
CA TYR A 71 -4.30 -6.87 -4.43
C TYR A 71 -3.87 -8.35 -4.44
N GLU A 72 -2.65 -8.65 -3.99
CA GLU A 72 -2.04 -9.99 -4.05
C GLU A 72 -2.92 -11.11 -3.50
N PRO A 73 -3.64 -10.95 -2.36
CA PRO A 73 -4.56 -11.99 -1.89
C PRO A 73 -5.72 -12.25 -2.87
N LYS A 74 -6.18 -11.24 -3.60
CA LYS A 74 -7.19 -11.39 -4.68
C LYS A 74 -6.62 -12.25 -5.80
N ILE A 75 -5.43 -11.91 -6.29
CA ILE A 75 -4.76 -12.64 -7.37
C ILE A 75 -4.51 -14.10 -6.94
N LEU A 76 -4.04 -14.34 -5.71
CA LEU A 76 -3.85 -15.69 -5.18
C LEU A 76 -5.15 -16.48 -5.07
N ALA A 77 -6.25 -15.85 -4.64
CA ALA A 77 -7.56 -16.50 -4.58
C ALA A 77 -8.02 -16.96 -5.97
N GLU A 78 -7.92 -16.06 -6.96
CA GLU A 78 -8.31 -16.34 -8.34
C GLU A 78 -7.41 -17.41 -8.98
N CYS A 79 -6.09 -17.25 -8.92
CA CYS A 79 -5.16 -18.22 -9.50
C CYS A 79 -5.35 -19.60 -8.85
N ALA A 80 -5.48 -19.67 -7.52
CA ALA A 80 -5.73 -20.93 -6.83
C ALA A 80 -7.04 -21.59 -7.30
N PHE A 81 -8.10 -20.80 -7.52
CA PHE A 81 -9.38 -21.32 -8.00
C PHE A 81 -9.24 -21.91 -9.42
N ARG A 82 -8.64 -21.15 -10.35
CA ARG A 82 -8.40 -21.57 -11.74
C ARG A 82 -7.55 -22.83 -11.85
N LEU A 83 -6.59 -23.01 -10.93
CA LEU A 83 -5.72 -24.18 -10.85
C LEU A 83 -6.34 -25.38 -10.10
N GLY A 84 -7.65 -25.31 -9.77
CA GLY A 84 -8.34 -26.38 -9.04
C GLY A 84 -8.00 -26.47 -7.54
N LYS A 85 -7.20 -25.55 -7.01
CA LYS A 85 -6.79 -25.49 -5.59
C LYS A 85 -7.86 -24.82 -4.73
N LYS A 86 -9.09 -25.34 -4.79
CA LYS A 86 -10.30 -24.73 -4.19
C LYS A 86 -10.16 -24.37 -2.70
N LYS A 87 -9.51 -25.21 -1.90
CA LYS A 87 -9.28 -24.93 -0.46
C LYS A 87 -8.42 -23.68 -0.24
N GLU A 88 -7.40 -23.50 -1.08
CA GLU A 88 -6.53 -22.31 -1.00
C GLU A 88 -7.25 -21.07 -1.52
N ALA A 89 -8.04 -21.19 -2.59
CA ALA A 89 -8.88 -20.09 -3.05
C ALA A 89 -9.78 -19.56 -1.91
N LEU A 90 -10.44 -20.46 -1.17
CA LEU A 90 -11.24 -20.09 0.00
C LEU A 90 -10.40 -19.52 1.16
N LYS A 91 -9.15 -19.99 1.35
CA LYS A 91 -8.22 -19.41 2.35
C LYS A 91 -7.97 -17.93 2.03
N TYR A 92 -7.61 -17.60 0.80
CA TYR A 92 -7.32 -16.20 0.42
C TYR A 92 -8.57 -15.32 0.37
N ALA A 93 -9.72 -15.86 -0.05
CA ALA A 93 -11.00 -15.18 0.10
C ALA A 93 -11.30 -14.85 1.58
N THR A 94 -11.01 -15.77 2.49
CA THR A 94 -11.16 -15.53 3.94
C THR A 94 -10.20 -14.45 4.44
N ILE A 95 -8.96 -14.41 3.95
CA ILE A 95 -7.97 -13.37 4.29
C ILE A 95 -8.48 -11.99 3.84
N LEU A 96 -9.01 -11.85 2.62
CA LEU A 96 -9.59 -10.60 2.13
C LEU A 96 -10.68 -10.07 3.08
N VAL A 97 -11.60 -10.93 3.50
CA VAL A 97 -12.69 -10.54 4.41
C VAL A 97 -12.19 -10.22 5.81
N LYS A 98 -11.39 -11.13 6.39
CA LYS A 98 -11.00 -11.09 7.79
C LYS A 98 -9.92 -10.04 8.06
N ASP A 99 -8.89 -10.03 7.24
CA ASP A 99 -7.68 -9.27 7.52
C ASP A 99 -7.71 -7.92 6.81
N TYR A 100 -8.34 -7.81 5.63
CA TYR A 100 -8.43 -6.56 4.86
C TYR A 100 -9.83 -5.94 4.77
N GLY A 101 -10.83 -6.53 5.45
CA GLY A 101 -12.14 -5.94 5.61
C GLY A 101 -12.99 -5.83 4.34
N PHE A 102 -12.75 -6.68 3.34
CA PHE A 102 -13.61 -6.77 2.17
C PHE A 102 -14.97 -7.37 2.53
N LYS A 103 -16.05 -6.80 1.98
CA LYS A 103 -17.41 -7.35 2.11
C LYS A 103 -17.59 -8.55 1.18
N LEU A 104 -18.53 -9.45 1.48
CA LEU A 104 -18.83 -10.58 0.59
C LEU A 104 -19.34 -10.14 -0.79
N SER A 105 -19.97 -8.97 -0.89
CA SER A 105 -20.38 -8.38 -2.16
C SER A 105 -19.21 -8.03 -3.08
N PHE A 106 -17.99 -7.90 -2.55
CA PHE A 106 -16.78 -7.76 -3.38
C PHE A 106 -16.59 -8.95 -4.33
N PHE A 107 -16.98 -10.15 -3.91
CA PHE A 107 -16.86 -11.37 -4.71
C PHE A 107 -17.96 -11.47 -5.77
N GLU A 108 -19.05 -10.70 -5.66
CA GLU A 108 -20.18 -10.75 -6.60
C GLU A 108 -19.89 -10.04 -7.91
N ASN A 109 -19.06 -8.99 -7.83
CA ASN A 109 -18.76 -8.12 -8.97
C ASN A 109 -17.66 -8.68 -9.89
N ASP A 110 -17.09 -9.84 -9.56
CA ASP A 110 -16.02 -10.48 -10.32
C ASP A 110 -16.42 -11.92 -10.64
N THR A 111 -16.46 -12.26 -11.93
CA THR A 111 -17.03 -13.53 -12.41
C THR A 111 -16.33 -14.75 -11.84
N ILE A 112 -15.02 -14.70 -11.62
CA ILE A 112 -14.25 -15.83 -11.11
C ILE A 112 -14.32 -15.88 -9.60
N LEU A 113 -14.18 -14.74 -8.93
CA LEU A 113 -14.33 -14.68 -7.47
C LEU A 113 -15.73 -15.12 -7.03
N ASN A 114 -16.77 -14.81 -7.82
CA ASN A 114 -18.14 -15.24 -7.52
C ASN A 114 -18.26 -16.77 -7.52
N GLN A 115 -17.48 -17.47 -8.34
CA GLN A 115 -17.48 -18.94 -8.36
C GLN A 115 -16.85 -19.56 -7.11
N ILE A 116 -16.02 -18.82 -6.37
CA ILE A 116 -15.45 -19.28 -5.09
C ILE A 116 -16.56 -19.54 -4.05
N LYS A 117 -17.72 -18.90 -4.20
CA LYS A 117 -18.90 -19.15 -3.34
C LYS A 117 -19.38 -20.59 -3.35
N ASN A 118 -19.14 -21.30 -4.45
CA ASN A 118 -19.50 -22.71 -4.61
C ASN A 118 -18.49 -23.67 -3.96
N VAL A 119 -17.38 -23.16 -3.39
CA VAL A 119 -16.38 -23.98 -2.72
C VAL A 119 -16.89 -24.43 -1.36
N LYS A 120 -16.73 -25.74 -1.07
CA LYS A 120 -17.04 -26.31 0.25
C LYS A 120 -16.35 -25.53 1.36
N GLY A 121 -17.15 -24.95 2.25
CA GLY A 121 -16.69 -24.13 3.37
C GLY A 121 -17.05 -22.64 3.24
N TRP A 122 -17.52 -22.17 2.09
CA TRP A 122 -17.98 -20.79 1.91
C TRP A 122 -19.07 -20.40 2.91
N SER A 123 -20.07 -21.24 3.14
CA SER A 123 -21.14 -20.98 4.13
C SER A 123 -20.61 -20.78 5.57
N LYS A 124 -19.42 -21.29 5.90
CA LYS A 124 -18.74 -21.02 7.17
C LYS A 124 -18.11 -19.63 7.19
N LEU A 125 -17.60 -19.14 6.06
CA LEU A 125 -17.13 -17.78 5.91
C LEU A 125 -18.30 -16.80 6.05
N GLU A 126 -19.42 -17.05 5.37
CA GLU A 126 -20.63 -16.22 5.46
C GLU A 126 -21.11 -16.06 6.91
N LYS A 127 -21.24 -17.17 7.65
CA LYS A 127 -21.63 -17.15 9.07
C LYS A 127 -20.65 -16.41 9.97
N LYS A 128 -19.36 -16.36 9.59
CA LYS A 128 -18.31 -15.69 10.36
C LYS A 128 -18.09 -14.24 9.97
N GLU A 129 -18.56 -13.82 8.81
CA GLU A 129 -18.29 -12.47 8.28
C GLU A 129 -18.70 -11.36 9.26
N PRO A 130 -19.88 -11.41 9.94
CA PRO A 130 -20.24 -10.34 10.88
C PRO A 130 -19.25 -10.19 12.03
N LYS A 131 -18.68 -11.31 12.50
CA LYS A 131 -17.63 -11.31 13.54
C LYS A 131 -16.33 -10.73 12.98
N PHE A 132 -15.90 -11.18 11.80
CA PHE A 132 -14.69 -10.67 11.14
C PHE A 132 -14.79 -9.17 10.86
N ARG A 133 -15.95 -8.70 10.40
CA ARG A 133 -16.22 -7.30 10.15
C ARG A 133 -16.10 -6.47 11.43
N LYS A 134 -16.66 -6.93 12.54
CA LYS A 134 -16.52 -6.28 13.85
C LYS A 134 -15.07 -6.23 14.32
N GLU A 135 -14.32 -7.33 14.19
CA GLU A 135 -12.89 -7.41 14.55
C GLU A 135 -11.99 -6.53 13.67
N TYR A 136 -12.33 -6.39 12.39
CA TYR A 136 -11.63 -5.50 11.48
C TYR A 136 -11.92 -4.03 11.84
N LEU A 137 -13.18 -3.65 12.00
CA LEU A 137 -13.59 -2.29 12.34
C LEU A 137 -13.02 -1.82 13.69
N SER A 138 -12.82 -2.72 14.66
CA SER A 138 -12.22 -2.35 15.94
C SER A 138 -10.73 -1.98 15.85
N LYS A 139 -10.07 -2.28 14.72
CA LYS A 139 -8.67 -1.91 14.47
C LYS A 139 -8.54 -0.56 13.76
N VAL A 140 -9.62 -0.07 13.15
CA VAL A 140 -9.61 1.16 12.35
C VAL A 140 -9.64 2.38 13.26
N ASP A 141 -8.73 3.31 13.02
CA ASP A 141 -8.68 4.61 13.68
C ASP A 141 -9.49 5.65 12.88
N PHE A 142 -10.74 5.85 13.29
CA PHE A 142 -11.63 6.83 12.65
C PHE A 142 -11.20 8.29 12.86
N ASN A 143 -10.37 8.60 13.86
CA ASN A 143 -9.86 9.95 14.04
C ASN A 143 -8.74 10.23 13.03
N LEU A 144 -7.82 9.27 12.86
CA LEU A 144 -6.81 9.34 11.81
C LEU A 144 -7.48 9.51 10.44
N ARG A 145 -8.51 8.71 10.12
CA ARG A 145 -9.25 8.84 8.85
C ARG A 145 -9.83 10.24 8.62
N LYS A 146 -10.45 10.84 9.64
CA LYS A 146 -10.98 12.21 9.56
C LYS A 146 -9.87 13.23 9.30
N GLU A 147 -8.72 13.07 9.94
CA GLU A 147 -7.57 13.95 9.72
C GLU A 147 -7.00 13.82 8.30
N LEU A 148 -6.85 12.60 7.78
CA LEU A 148 -6.43 12.37 6.40
C LEU A 148 -7.40 13.02 5.40
N ASN A 149 -8.71 12.96 5.68
CA ASN A 149 -9.73 13.61 4.86
C ASN A 149 -9.55 15.11 4.86
N GLN A 150 -9.35 15.70 6.03
CA GLN A 150 -9.14 17.13 6.15
C GLN A 150 -7.86 17.57 5.43
N MET A 151 -6.75 16.83 5.56
CA MET A 151 -5.50 17.12 4.84
C MET A 151 -5.69 17.17 3.33
N LYS A 152 -6.49 16.24 2.78
CA LYS A 152 -6.84 16.20 1.36
C LYS A 152 -7.72 17.38 0.94
N ILE A 153 -8.75 17.69 1.73
CA ILE A 153 -9.64 18.84 1.48
C ILE A 153 -8.83 20.15 1.49
N ASP A 154 -7.97 20.32 2.48
CA ASP A 154 -7.10 21.49 2.63
C ASP A 154 -6.17 21.63 1.41
N ASP A 155 -5.52 20.54 0.98
CA ASP A 155 -4.65 20.54 -0.22
C ASP A 155 -5.41 20.90 -1.51
N GLN A 156 -6.60 20.34 -1.72
CA GLN A 156 -7.38 20.62 -2.92
C GLN A 156 -7.94 22.05 -2.94
N SER A 157 -8.28 22.60 -1.77
CA SER A 157 -8.87 23.94 -1.63
C SER A 157 -7.99 25.08 -2.20
N VAL A 158 -6.67 24.86 -2.27
CA VAL A 158 -5.68 25.83 -2.79
C VAL A 158 -5.24 25.53 -4.23
N ARG A 159 -5.82 24.49 -4.87
CA ARG A 159 -5.41 23.99 -6.19
C ARG A 159 -6.54 23.93 -7.23
N THR A 160 -7.79 23.63 -6.84
CA THR A 160 -8.85 23.31 -7.80
C THR A 160 -9.63 24.53 -8.32
N ASN A 161 -9.67 25.63 -7.57
CA ASN A 161 -10.47 26.83 -7.90
C ASN A 161 -9.58 28.06 -8.11
N GLY A 162 -8.53 27.88 -8.92
CA GLY A 162 -7.41 28.82 -9.05
C GLY A 162 -6.27 28.46 -8.11
N TYR A 163 -5.05 28.50 -8.62
CA TYR A 163 -3.86 28.17 -7.85
C TYR A 163 -3.41 29.38 -7.02
N ASP A 164 -3.52 29.26 -5.69
CA ASP A 164 -3.00 30.25 -4.74
C ASP A 164 -1.65 29.78 -4.20
N GLU A 165 -0.56 30.22 -4.84
CA GLU A 165 0.79 29.76 -4.51
C GLU A 165 1.17 30.03 -3.04
N GLN A 166 0.78 31.19 -2.50
CA GLN A 166 1.13 31.54 -1.12
C GLN A 166 0.39 30.67 -0.12
N LYS A 167 -0.92 30.46 -0.31
CA LYS A 167 -1.69 29.55 0.54
C LYS A 167 -1.24 28.11 0.38
N ALA A 168 -0.94 27.67 -0.84
CA ALA A 168 -0.41 26.33 -1.10
C ALA A 168 0.87 26.07 -0.29
N LYS A 169 1.82 27.01 -0.27
CA LYS A 169 3.04 26.87 0.54
C LYS A 169 2.78 26.71 2.04
N VAL A 170 1.74 27.37 2.57
CA VAL A 170 1.32 27.26 3.98
C VAL A 170 0.67 25.91 4.24
N ILE A 171 -0.30 25.52 3.41
CA ILE A 171 -0.98 24.23 3.52
C ILE A 171 -0.01 23.06 3.37
N ASP A 172 0.91 23.11 2.40
CA ASP A 172 1.94 22.09 2.21
C ASP A 172 2.82 21.94 3.47
N SER A 173 3.14 23.05 4.15
CA SER A 173 3.93 23.01 5.40
C SER A 173 3.14 22.39 6.55
N ILE A 174 1.86 22.73 6.69
CA ILE A 174 0.96 22.15 7.70
C ILE A 174 0.78 20.65 7.45
N ASN A 175 0.52 20.25 6.20
CA ASN A 175 0.34 18.86 5.83
C ASN A 175 1.63 18.05 6.02
N GLN A 176 2.80 18.62 5.74
CA GLN A 176 4.08 17.97 6.04
C GLN A 176 4.29 17.73 7.54
N LEU A 177 3.91 18.68 8.40
CA LEU A 177 3.99 18.50 9.85
C LEU A 177 3.03 17.42 10.35
N LYS A 178 1.78 17.43 9.87
CA LYS A 178 0.79 16.38 10.19
C LYS A 178 1.26 15.02 9.72
N LEU A 179 1.75 14.90 8.49
CA LEU A 179 2.26 13.67 7.92
C LEU A 179 3.44 13.13 8.71
N TYR A 180 4.39 14.01 9.09
CA TYR A 180 5.52 13.63 9.93
C TYR A 180 5.05 13.08 11.28
N ARG A 181 4.11 13.78 11.93
CA ARG A 181 3.52 13.34 13.19
C ARG A 181 2.87 11.96 13.05
N ILE A 182 2.07 11.76 12.00
CA ILE A 182 1.42 10.45 11.72
C ILE A 182 2.49 9.36 11.55
N VAL A 183 3.52 9.58 10.75
CA VAL A 183 4.57 8.59 10.53
C VAL A 183 5.30 8.23 11.82
N VAL A 184 5.61 9.23 12.67
CA VAL A 184 6.28 9.01 13.96
C VAL A 184 5.38 8.28 14.96
N ASP A 185 4.12 8.67 15.06
CA ASP A 185 3.18 8.12 16.05
C ASP A 185 2.74 6.70 15.69
N TYR A 186 2.55 6.43 14.39
CA TYR A 186 1.97 5.18 13.90
C TYR A 186 2.97 4.21 13.27
N ASP A 187 4.19 4.66 12.93
CA ASP A 187 5.22 3.86 12.25
C ASP A 187 4.76 3.24 10.91
N PHE A 188 3.98 4.00 10.14
CA PHE A 188 3.61 3.68 8.76
C PHE A 188 3.25 4.94 7.97
N PHE A 189 3.30 4.84 6.64
CA PHE A 189 2.69 5.83 5.75
C PHE A 189 1.21 5.48 5.53
N PRO A 190 0.26 6.38 5.83
CA PRO A 190 -1.17 6.03 5.81
C PRO A 190 -1.66 5.75 4.38
N GLU A 191 -2.16 4.53 4.17
CA GLU A 191 -2.73 4.05 2.90
C GLU A 191 -3.77 2.93 3.16
N TYR A 192 -4.51 2.57 2.11
CA TYR A 192 -5.54 1.53 2.06
C TYR A 192 -5.13 0.16 2.62
N SER A 193 -3.87 -0.24 2.45
CA SER A 193 -3.36 -1.55 2.85
C SER A 193 -3.21 -1.72 4.36
N PHE A 194 -3.21 -0.61 5.12
CA PHE A 194 -3.03 -0.66 6.57
C PHE A 194 -4.37 -0.75 7.29
N ASN A 195 -4.56 -1.81 8.06
CA ASN A 195 -5.80 -2.08 8.79
C ASN A 195 -6.20 -0.96 9.77
N GLN A 196 -5.22 -0.20 10.28
CA GLN A 196 -5.43 0.96 11.13
C GLN A 196 -6.08 2.13 10.39
N VAL A 197 -5.79 2.29 9.09
CA VAL A 197 -6.44 3.29 8.25
C VAL A 197 -7.76 2.71 7.73
N GLY A 198 -7.71 1.50 7.16
CA GLY A 198 -8.84 0.77 6.62
C GLY A 198 -9.24 1.22 5.19
N ASN A 199 -9.95 0.34 4.50
CA ASN A 199 -10.38 0.55 3.11
C ASN A 199 -11.61 1.48 2.94
N TYR A 200 -11.94 1.82 1.69
CA TYR A 200 -13.08 2.68 1.32
C TYR A 200 -14.43 2.19 1.89
N ASN A 201 -14.65 0.88 1.99
CA ASN A 201 -15.91 0.30 2.48
C ASN A 201 -16.15 0.49 3.98
N VAL A 202 -15.19 1.09 4.71
CA VAL A 202 -15.36 1.45 6.12
C VAL A 202 -16.45 2.52 6.28
N ASP A 203 -16.36 3.61 5.53
CA ASP A 203 -17.18 4.83 5.67
C ASP A 203 -17.36 5.59 4.34
N ASN A 204 -17.06 4.96 3.20
CA ASN A 204 -17.08 5.54 1.85
C ASN A 204 -16.12 6.73 1.66
N TYR A 205 -15.08 6.82 2.48
CA TYR A 205 -14.01 7.79 2.33
C TYR A 205 -12.72 7.12 1.83
N ASP A 206 -12.06 7.79 0.88
CA ASP A 206 -10.76 7.43 0.32
C ASP A 206 -9.61 8.05 1.15
N PRO A 207 -8.89 7.26 1.97
CA PRO A 207 -7.78 7.73 2.80
C PRO A 207 -6.47 7.97 2.03
N GLU A 208 -6.46 7.86 0.70
CA GLU A 208 -5.27 8.07 -0.11
C GLU A 208 -4.76 9.51 -0.01
N ILE A 209 -3.53 9.66 0.46
CA ILE A 209 -2.83 10.95 0.61
C ILE A 209 -1.43 10.96 -0.02
N SER A 210 -1.08 9.97 -0.86
CA SER A 210 0.25 9.88 -1.48
C SER A 210 0.66 11.15 -2.24
N VAL A 211 -0.31 11.85 -2.85
CA VAL A 211 -0.06 13.11 -3.57
C VAL A 211 0.64 14.16 -2.69
N LEU A 212 0.43 14.15 -1.37
CA LEU A 212 1.07 15.09 -0.45
C LEU A 212 2.59 14.91 -0.40
N VAL A 213 3.10 13.70 -0.68
CA VAL A 213 4.54 13.43 -0.79
C VAL A 213 5.15 14.20 -1.96
N MET A 214 4.40 14.37 -3.05
CA MET A 214 4.87 15.13 -4.20
C MET A 214 5.01 16.63 -3.89
N HIS A 215 4.38 17.12 -2.83
CA HIS A 215 4.41 18.52 -2.39
C HIS A 215 5.46 18.77 -1.30
N ILE A 216 6.28 17.78 -0.94
CA ILE A 216 7.41 17.95 -0.02
C ILE A 216 8.45 18.88 -0.65
N ARG A 217 8.93 19.85 0.14
CA ARG A 217 9.92 20.82 -0.32
C ARG A 217 11.29 20.15 -0.53
N SER A 218 12.03 20.61 -1.54
CA SER A 218 13.36 20.08 -1.89
C SER A 218 14.35 20.09 -0.72
N ASN A 219 14.33 21.13 0.12
CA ASN A 219 15.19 21.22 1.30
C ASN A 219 14.83 20.25 2.44
N LYS A 220 13.77 19.45 2.28
CA LYS A 220 13.35 18.37 3.19
C LYS A 220 13.40 17.00 2.51
N ALA A 221 13.81 16.93 1.25
CA ALA A 221 13.80 15.71 0.45
C ALA A 221 14.60 14.58 1.09
N ASP A 222 15.86 14.82 1.45
CA ASP A 222 16.77 13.77 1.92
C ASP A 222 16.32 13.17 3.26
N PHE A 223 15.71 14.01 4.10
CA PHE A 223 15.05 13.59 5.32
C PHE A 223 13.92 12.60 5.04
N TRP A 224 12.99 12.97 4.14
CA TRP A 224 11.86 12.13 3.79
C TRP A 224 12.25 10.88 2.99
N LYS A 225 13.26 10.97 2.10
CA LYS A 225 13.80 9.81 1.37
C LYS A 225 14.29 8.74 2.34
N SER A 226 15.03 9.14 3.38
CA SER A 226 15.54 8.20 4.39
C SER A 226 14.42 7.51 5.15
N ILE A 227 13.39 8.25 5.57
CA ILE A 227 12.22 7.70 6.27
C ILE A 227 11.42 6.77 5.37
N LEU A 228 11.12 7.19 4.15
CA LEU A 228 10.33 6.39 3.21
C LEU A 228 11.07 5.10 2.84
N LEU A 229 12.38 5.15 2.58
CA LEU A 229 13.15 3.94 2.26
C LEU A 229 13.11 2.91 3.39
N ASP A 230 13.24 3.37 4.64
CA ASP A 230 13.10 2.51 5.81
C ASP A 230 11.70 1.89 5.92
N LEU A 231 10.65 2.71 5.82
CA LEU A 231 9.27 2.23 5.86
C LEU A 231 8.98 1.25 4.72
N ILE A 232 9.42 1.53 3.50
CA ILE A 232 9.24 0.65 2.33
C ILE A 232 9.94 -0.68 2.57
N ARG A 233 11.19 -0.66 3.04
CA ARG A 233 11.94 -1.89 3.36
C ARG A 233 11.17 -2.77 4.35
N ARG A 234 10.51 -2.17 5.34
CA ARG A 234 9.73 -2.86 6.37
C ARG A 234 8.28 -3.17 5.98
N GLY A 235 7.86 -2.84 4.75
CA GLY A 235 6.47 -3.02 4.30
C GLY A 235 5.46 -2.08 4.98
N ARG A 236 5.94 -0.94 5.48
CA ARG A 236 5.20 0.12 6.20
C ARG A 236 4.91 1.35 5.35
N ALA A 237 5.30 1.33 4.08
CA ALA A 237 4.91 2.32 3.08
C ALA A 237 4.93 1.70 1.68
N PRO A 238 4.08 2.15 0.74
CA PRO A 238 4.17 1.74 -0.65
C PRO A 238 5.43 2.27 -1.33
N ALA A 239 6.10 1.43 -2.12
CA ALA A 239 7.37 1.76 -2.78
C ALA A 239 7.28 2.98 -3.72
N ARG A 240 6.11 3.22 -4.32
CA ARG A 240 5.87 4.34 -5.26
C ARG A 240 6.23 5.70 -4.67
N LEU A 241 6.03 5.89 -3.36
CA LEU A 241 6.27 7.17 -2.69
C LEU A 241 7.71 7.65 -2.79
N TYR A 242 8.68 6.73 -2.85
CA TYR A 242 10.08 7.11 -3.00
C TYR A 242 10.34 7.74 -4.37
N GLY A 243 9.77 7.15 -5.42
CA GLY A 243 9.81 7.70 -6.78
C GLY A 243 9.04 9.01 -6.87
N ASP A 244 7.82 9.05 -6.33
CA ASP A 244 6.94 10.23 -6.30
C ASP A 244 7.63 11.44 -5.67
N LEU A 245 8.28 11.26 -4.51
CA LEU A 245 9.08 12.29 -3.87
C LEU A 245 10.26 12.72 -4.74
N SER A 246 11.07 11.75 -5.19
CA SER A 246 12.33 12.03 -5.87
C SER A 246 12.11 12.80 -7.17
N ASP A 247 11.18 12.33 -7.99
CA ASP A 247 10.91 12.93 -9.30
C ASP A 247 10.03 14.18 -9.23
N SER A 248 9.20 14.37 -8.19
CA SER A 248 8.43 15.62 -8.03
C SER A 248 9.34 16.82 -7.77
N ILE A 249 10.39 16.65 -6.96
CA ILE A 249 11.36 17.69 -6.65
C ILE A 249 12.17 18.07 -7.90
N LEU A 250 12.46 17.10 -8.75
CA LEU A 250 13.23 17.29 -9.97
C LEU A 250 12.42 17.83 -11.15
N ARG A 251 11.09 17.95 -11.01
CA ARG A 251 10.20 18.40 -12.08
C ARG A 251 10.61 19.77 -12.66
N ILE A 252 11.10 20.68 -11.82
CA ILE A 252 11.56 22.01 -12.25
C ILE A 252 12.78 21.96 -13.19
N ASN A 253 13.62 20.93 -13.05
CA ASN A 253 14.81 20.73 -13.88
C ASN A 253 14.49 19.97 -15.18
N GLY A 254 13.32 19.31 -15.27
CA GLY A 254 12.91 18.55 -16.44
C GLY A 254 13.67 17.24 -16.68
N VAL A 255 14.52 16.82 -15.74
CA VAL A 255 15.30 15.57 -15.77
C VAL A 255 15.07 14.80 -14.48
N PHE A 256 14.75 13.51 -14.58
CA PHE A 256 14.20 12.68 -13.50
C PHE A 256 15.13 11.51 -13.15
N ASP A 257 15.02 10.99 -11.92
CA ASP A 257 15.87 9.89 -11.44
C ASP A 257 15.22 8.53 -11.64
N TYR A 258 13.90 8.46 -11.43
CA TYR A 258 13.12 7.22 -11.42
C TYR A 258 12.15 7.10 -12.59
N GLY A 259 11.85 8.16 -13.34
CA GLY A 259 10.96 8.12 -14.49
C GLY A 259 9.52 7.73 -14.12
N ILE A 260 8.97 8.27 -13.03
CA ILE A 260 7.60 7.93 -12.59
C ILE A 260 6.52 8.42 -13.55
N TYR A 261 6.79 9.47 -14.32
CA TYR A 261 5.80 10.11 -15.18
C TYR A 261 5.73 9.42 -16.54
N GLN A 262 4.52 9.11 -17.00
CA GLN A 262 4.28 8.39 -18.25
C GLN A 262 4.69 9.17 -19.51
N ASN A 263 4.80 10.50 -19.41
CA ASN A 263 5.15 11.39 -20.53
C ASN A 263 6.65 11.74 -20.58
N VAL A 264 7.49 11.02 -19.83
CA VAL A 264 8.93 11.25 -19.77
C VAL A 264 9.65 10.21 -20.62
N GLY A 265 10.33 10.67 -21.67
CA GLY A 265 11.20 9.85 -22.50
C GLY A 265 12.55 9.56 -21.85
N LYS A 266 13.28 8.59 -22.41
CA LYS A 266 14.59 8.14 -21.92
C LYS A 266 15.62 9.27 -21.82
N GLU A 267 15.51 10.27 -22.67
CA GLU A 267 16.40 11.44 -22.73
C GLU A 267 16.25 12.39 -21.54
N LYS A 268 15.15 12.28 -20.79
CA LYS A 268 14.86 13.05 -19.58
C LYS A 268 15.06 12.25 -18.30
N ILE A 269 15.75 11.10 -18.38
CA ILE A 269 16.03 10.26 -17.22
C ILE A 269 17.53 10.21 -17.02
N ASN A 270 17.99 10.62 -15.84
CA ASN A 270 19.39 10.53 -15.44
C ASN A 270 19.87 9.09 -15.54
N ASP A 271 21.00 8.84 -16.22
CA ASP A 271 21.62 7.51 -16.28
C ASP A 271 20.60 6.39 -16.60
N TYR A 272 19.87 6.56 -17.71
CA TYR A 272 18.76 5.69 -18.11
C TYR A 272 19.14 4.21 -18.17
N GLU A 273 20.37 3.88 -18.59
CA GLU A 273 20.87 2.51 -18.69
C GLU A 273 20.89 1.77 -17.34
N ASN A 274 21.00 2.49 -16.22
CA ASN A 274 20.94 1.92 -14.86
C ASN A 274 19.61 2.21 -14.15
N LEU A 275 18.59 2.71 -14.85
CA LEU A 275 17.30 3.09 -14.28
C LEU A 275 16.67 1.96 -13.46
N ASP A 276 16.54 0.78 -14.05
CA ASP A 276 15.88 -0.35 -13.39
C ASP A 276 16.66 -0.84 -12.17
N LYS A 277 18.00 -0.78 -12.20
CA LYS A 277 18.83 -1.07 -11.03
C LYS A 277 18.50 -0.10 -9.88
N ARG A 278 18.35 1.19 -10.17
CA ARG A 278 17.96 2.19 -9.14
C ARG A 278 16.54 1.98 -8.66
N ARG A 279 15.59 1.71 -9.56
CA ARG A 279 14.18 1.46 -9.22
C ARG A 279 14.05 0.25 -8.30
N ILE A 280 14.69 -0.87 -8.64
CA ILE A 280 14.68 -2.09 -7.83
C ILE A 280 15.28 -1.85 -6.43
N ALA A 281 16.36 -1.07 -6.33
CA ALA A 281 17.04 -0.79 -5.06
C ALA A 281 16.16 -0.06 -4.02
N VAL A 282 15.08 0.58 -4.45
CA VAL A 282 14.10 1.27 -3.58
C VAL A 282 12.72 0.59 -3.60
N GLY A 283 12.63 -0.61 -4.16
CA GLY A 283 11.40 -1.41 -4.21
C GLY A 283 10.43 -1.03 -5.32
N LEU A 284 10.77 -0.11 -6.23
CA LEU A 284 9.92 0.22 -7.38
C LEU A 284 9.93 -0.91 -8.43
N PRO A 285 8.87 -1.04 -9.24
CA PRO A 285 8.90 -1.97 -10.37
C PRO A 285 9.87 -1.47 -11.45
N THR A 286 10.27 -2.33 -12.37
CA THR A 286 11.00 -1.90 -13.59
C THR A 286 10.15 -0.95 -14.45
N LEU A 287 10.80 -0.14 -15.28
CA LEU A 287 10.10 0.73 -16.24
C LEU A 287 9.29 -0.11 -17.23
N ALA A 288 9.83 -1.25 -17.69
CA ALA A 288 9.12 -2.16 -18.59
C ALA A 288 7.80 -2.68 -17.99
N TYR A 289 7.79 -3.05 -16.70
CA TYR A 289 6.57 -3.43 -16.01
C TYR A 289 5.58 -2.26 -15.90
N GLN A 290 6.08 -1.06 -15.53
CA GLN A 290 5.23 0.12 -15.40
C GLN A 290 4.51 0.44 -16.72
N ASN A 291 5.25 0.42 -17.84
CA ASN A 291 4.69 0.65 -19.16
C ASN A 291 3.67 -0.43 -19.55
N PHE A 292 3.99 -1.70 -19.30
CA PHE A 292 3.07 -2.80 -19.55
C PHE A 292 1.73 -2.63 -18.80
N VAL A 293 1.76 -2.32 -17.50
CA VAL A 293 0.55 -2.12 -16.70
C VAL A 293 -0.26 -0.94 -17.21
N TYR A 294 0.41 0.16 -17.56
CA TYR A 294 -0.26 1.32 -18.14
C TYR A 294 -0.98 0.97 -19.45
N GLU A 295 -0.28 0.35 -20.40
CA GLU A 295 -0.85 -0.07 -21.68
C GLU A 295 -1.96 -1.10 -21.52
N TYR A 296 -1.81 -2.04 -20.58
CA TYR A 296 -2.85 -3.02 -20.26
C TYR A 296 -4.15 -2.31 -19.86
N TRP A 297 -4.10 -1.39 -18.89
CA TRP A 297 -5.30 -0.71 -18.42
C TRP A 297 -5.89 0.27 -19.44
N GLN A 298 -5.06 0.89 -20.27
CA GLN A 298 -5.55 1.67 -21.41
C GLN A 298 -6.38 0.80 -22.36
N ARG A 299 -5.88 -0.39 -22.73
CA ARG A 299 -6.65 -1.33 -23.58
C ARG A 299 -7.94 -1.79 -22.92
N GLU A 300 -7.92 -2.13 -21.63
CA GLU A 300 -9.14 -2.54 -20.91
C GLU A 300 -10.16 -1.41 -20.79
N PHE A 301 -9.71 -0.17 -20.62
CA PHE A 301 -10.58 0.99 -20.59
C PHE A 301 -11.24 1.27 -21.93
N GLU A 302 -10.51 1.16 -23.05
CA GLU A 302 -11.08 1.33 -24.38
C GLU A 302 -12.10 0.22 -24.71
N LYS A 303 -11.82 -1.04 -24.37
CA LYS A 303 -12.82 -2.13 -24.47
C LYS A 303 -14.07 -1.83 -23.66
N TYR A 304 -13.92 -1.28 -22.46
CA TYR A 304 -15.05 -0.90 -21.61
C TYR A 304 -15.90 0.19 -22.27
N LYS A 305 -15.29 1.22 -22.86
CA LYS A 305 -16.03 2.25 -23.61
C LYS A 305 -16.81 1.67 -24.78
N GLU A 306 -16.17 0.84 -25.60
CA GLU A 306 -16.79 0.19 -26.75
C GLU A 306 -18.02 -0.64 -26.34
N GLN A 307 -17.95 -1.34 -25.21
CA GLN A 307 -19.06 -2.15 -24.69
C GLN A 307 -20.19 -1.34 -24.08
N ASN A 308 -19.93 -0.12 -23.59
CA ASN A 308 -20.88 0.69 -22.84
C ASN A 308 -21.32 1.97 -23.57
N GLY A 309 -20.88 2.19 -24.81
CA GLY A 309 -21.38 3.25 -25.68
C GLY A 309 -21.00 4.68 -25.27
N ASN A 310 -19.81 4.85 -24.64
CA ASN A 310 -19.27 6.17 -24.29
C ASN A 310 -18.31 6.71 -25.34
#